data_AF-A0A8S4QYL7-F1
#
_entry.id   AF-A0A8S4QYL7-F1
#
_cell.length_a   1.000
_cell.length_b   1.000
_cell.length_c   1.000
_cell.angle_alpha   90.00
_cell.angle_beta   90.00
_cell.angle_gamma   90.00
#
_symmetry.space_group_name_H-M   'P 1'
#
loop_
_entity.id
_entity.type
_entity.pdbx_description
1 polymer ?
#
loop_
_entity_poly.entity_id
_entity_poly.type
_entity_poly.pdbx_seq_one_letter_code
_entity_poly.pdbx_strand_id
1 'polypeptide(L)'
;MFSKVCGVHQSALGQRGGLRPKPLLILRGDPCSVVEIFHFDSSIICSEELFYETILYDFQNLGLIRLSNPLPLEELFVLGLRSQEEEWNPELGDMRELSQQMCKLLVSKRAMLLEYFSLEVTAQGELSALPLLL
;
A
#
# COMPACT_ATOMS: atom_id res chain seq x y z
N MET A 1 -22.84 9.47 50.40
CA MET A 1 -23.44 8.18 50.03
C MET A 1 -23.17 7.97 48.55
N PHE A 2 -21.95 7.54 48.21
CA PHE A 2 -21.58 7.20 46.83
C PHE A 2 -22.11 5.80 46.55
N SER A 3 -22.93 5.64 45.52
CA SER A 3 -23.21 4.31 44.99
C SER A 3 -23.55 4.37 43.50
N LYS A 4 -22.93 3.40 42.81
CA LYS A 4 -23.27 2.83 41.50
C LYS A 4 -22.80 3.56 40.25
N VAL A 5 -21.51 3.33 39.95
CA VAL A 5 -21.06 2.49 38.83
C VAL A 5 -22.10 2.35 37.69
N CYS A 6 -21.88 3.06 36.59
CA CYS A 6 -22.51 2.74 35.31
C CYS A 6 -21.42 2.13 34.42
N GLY A 7 -21.60 0.84 34.09
CA GLY A 7 -20.61 0.00 33.45
C GLY A 7 -20.30 0.42 32.01
N VAL A 8 -19.02 0.37 31.66
CA VAL A 8 -18.55 0.37 30.28
C VAL A 8 -18.91 -0.98 29.68
N HIS A 9 -19.98 -1.03 28.88
CA HIS A 9 -20.30 -2.21 28.09
C HIS A 9 -19.47 -2.19 26.80
N GLN A 10 -18.26 -2.73 26.84
CA GLN A 10 -17.56 -3.17 25.64
C GLN A 10 -18.20 -4.49 25.17
N SER A 11 -19.07 -4.42 24.16
CA SER A 11 -19.40 -5.60 23.36
C SER A 11 -18.37 -5.74 22.25
N ALA A 12 -17.33 -6.53 22.52
CA ALA A 12 -16.49 -7.11 21.49
C ALA A 12 -17.11 -8.46 21.08
N LEU A 13 -17.63 -8.57 19.86
CA LEU A 13 -17.88 -9.87 19.23
C LEU A 13 -17.85 -9.74 17.70
N GLY A 14 -17.00 -10.57 17.08
CA GLY A 14 -17.08 -10.90 15.65
C GLY A 14 -15.96 -10.37 14.77
N GLN A 15 -14.81 -11.05 14.77
CA GLN A 15 -13.89 -11.05 13.64
C GLN A 15 -14.49 -11.86 12.49
N ARG A 16 -14.56 -11.27 11.29
CA ARG A 16 -14.41 -11.92 9.97
C ARG A 16 -14.49 -10.84 8.88
N GLY A 17 -13.38 -10.69 8.13
CA GLY A 17 -13.34 -10.18 6.76
C GLY A 17 -13.82 -8.74 6.52
N GLY A 18 -12.86 -7.83 6.32
CA GLY A 18 -13.09 -6.49 5.77
C GLY A 18 -12.51 -5.40 6.66
N LEU A 19 -11.35 -4.89 6.28
CA LEU A 19 -10.76 -3.65 6.80
C LEU A 19 -11.64 -2.47 6.37
N ARG A 20 -12.78 -2.27 7.04
CA ARG A 20 -13.42 -0.96 7.10
C ARG A 20 -13.30 -0.43 8.53
N PRO A 21 -12.61 0.69 8.76
CA PRO A 21 -12.66 1.34 10.06
C PRO A 21 -14.11 1.74 10.35
N LYS A 22 -14.62 1.34 11.51
CA LYS A 22 -15.94 1.79 11.99
C LYS A 22 -15.74 3.14 12.68
N PRO A 23 -16.55 4.18 12.35
CA PRO A 23 -16.46 5.46 13.04
C PRO A 23 -16.81 5.28 14.52
N LEU A 24 -15.94 5.79 15.40
CA LEU A 24 -16.16 5.80 16.84
C LEU A 24 -16.92 7.10 17.21
N LEU A 25 -18.24 7.03 17.32
CA LEU A 25 -19.06 8.14 17.79
C LEU A 25 -18.91 8.29 19.31
N ILE A 26 -18.15 9.28 19.78
CA ILE A 26 -18.11 9.67 21.19
C ILE A 26 -19.19 10.73 21.43
N LEU A 27 -20.35 10.30 21.93
CA LEU A 27 -21.39 11.22 22.41
C LEU A 27 -20.97 11.76 23.79
N ARG A 28 -20.32 12.92 23.84
CA ARG A 28 -20.23 13.71 25.09
C ARG A 28 -21.43 14.65 25.17
N GLY A 29 -22.12 14.59 26.31
CA GLY A 29 -23.45 15.15 26.51
C GLY A 29 -23.48 16.66 26.76
N ASP A 30 -23.25 17.46 25.71
CA ASP A 30 -23.62 18.88 25.69
C ASP A 30 -24.64 19.15 24.56
N PRO A 31 -25.69 19.97 24.78
CA PRO A 31 -26.83 20.05 23.85
C PRO A 31 -26.57 20.86 22.56
N CYS A 32 -25.47 21.61 22.45
CA CYS A 32 -25.34 22.68 21.44
C CYS A 32 -23.94 22.80 20.82
N SER A 33 -23.34 21.69 20.38
CA SER A 33 -22.34 21.68 19.29
C SER A 33 -21.93 20.24 19.05
N VAL A 34 -22.50 19.62 18.01
CA VAL A 34 -22.00 18.33 17.51
C VAL A 34 -20.67 18.62 16.82
N VAL A 35 -19.57 18.53 17.57
CA VAL A 35 -18.22 18.51 16.99
C VAL A 35 -17.88 17.04 16.76
N GLU A 36 -18.10 16.57 15.53
CA GLU A 36 -17.57 15.28 15.11
C GLU A 36 -16.05 15.40 14.94
N ILE A 37 -15.31 15.12 16.01
CA ILE A 37 -13.88 14.90 15.92
C ILE A 37 -13.69 13.48 15.40
N PHE A 38 -13.56 13.33 14.08
CA PHE A 38 -13.12 12.08 13.49
C PHE A 38 -11.65 11.86 13.85
N HIS A 39 -11.39 11.02 14.84
CA HIS A 39 -10.04 10.53 15.10
C HIS A 39 -9.73 9.49 14.02
N PHE A 40 -8.99 9.92 13.01
CA PHE A 40 -8.81 9.18 11.77
C PHE A 40 -7.33 8.73 11.70
N ASP A 41 -7.05 7.50 12.09
CA ASP A 41 -5.79 6.84 11.68
C ASP A 41 -5.93 6.47 10.19
N SER A 42 -5.76 7.47 9.32
CA SER A 42 -6.06 7.40 7.87
C SER A 42 -4.84 7.42 6.97
N SER A 43 -3.63 7.60 7.50
CA SER A 43 -2.47 7.95 6.66
C SER A 43 -2.24 6.94 5.53
N ILE A 44 -2.37 5.63 5.80
CA ILE A 44 -2.20 4.57 4.80
C ILE A 44 -3.39 4.51 3.84
N ILE A 45 -4.62 4.52 4.36
CA ILE A 45 -5.85 4.37 3.56
C ILE A 45 -6.01 5.56 2.60
N CYS A 46 -5.95 6.78 3.13
CA CYS A 46 -6.11 7.98 2.32
C CYS A 46 -4.95 8.22 1.35
N SER A 47 -3.71 7.80 1.69
CA SER A 47 -2.61 7.93 0.73
C SER A 47 -2.70 6.89 -0.38
N GLU A 48 -3.08 5.65 -0.08
CA GLU A 48 -3.27 4.59 -1.10
C GLU A 48 -4.36 4.99 -2.10
N GLU A 49 -5.51 5.45 -1.61
CA GLU A 49 -6.63 5.89 -2.45
C GLU A 49 -6.25 7.12 -3.29
N LEU A 50 -5.57 8.11 -2.70
CA LEU A 50 -5.08 9.29 -3.41
C LEU A 50 -4.11 8.91 -4.54
N PHE A 51 -3.15 8.02 -4.29
CA PHE A 51 -2.21 7.59 -5.33
C PHE A 51 -2.89 6.77 -6.41
N TYR A 52 -3.82 5.89 -6.05
CA TYR A 52 -4.62 5.12 -7.01
C TYR A 52 -5.42 6.04 -7.93
N GLU A 53 -6.13 7.03 -7.36
CA GLU A 53 -6.87 8.02 -8.14
C GLU A 53 -5.93 8.83 -9.02
N THR A 54 -4.81 9.32 -8.49
CA THR A 54 -3.82 10.10 -9.26
C THR A 54 -3.32 9.33 -10.48
N ILE A 55 -2.96 8.05 -10.32
CA ILE A 55 -2.49 7.21 -11.42
C ILE A 55 -3.58 7.01 -12.49
N LEU A 56 -4.85 6.90 -12.09
CA LEU A 56 -5.96 6.77 -13.03
C LEU A 56 -6.28 8.07 -13.76
N TYR A 57 -6.24 9.21 -13.06
CA TYR A 57 -6.51 10.52 -13.65
C TYR A 57 -5.41 10.97 -14.61
N ASP A 58 -4.14 10.76 -14.24
CA ASP A 58 -2.97 11.15 -15.03
C ASP A 58 -2.33 9.97 -15.79
N PHE A 59 -3.12 8.96 -16.16
CA PHE A 59 -2.65 7.80 -16.92
C PHE A 59 -1.92 8.23 -18.21
N GLN A 60 -0.74 7.66 -18.48
CA GLN A 60 0.15 8.03 -19.60
C GLN A 60 0.77 9.45 -19.51
N ASN A 61 0.45 10.25 -18.47
CA ASN A 61 0.91 11.63 -18.30
C ASN A 61 1.56 11.86 -16.91
N LEU A 62 2.24 10.85 -16.37
CA LEU A 62 2.95 10.95 -15.09
C LEU A 62 4.35 11.51 -15.28
N GLY A 63 4.83 12.30 -14.31
CA GLY A 63 6.22 12.73 -14.27
C GLY A 63 7.18 11.57 -14.00
N LEU A 64 8.49 11.81 -14.14
CA LEU A 64 9.55 10.81 -13.93
C LEU A 64 10.52 11.26 -12.84
N ILE A 65 10.73 10.41 -11.84
CA ILE A 65 11.82 10.52 -10.87
C ILE A 65 12.93 9.58 -11.30
N ARG A 66 14.10 10.14 -11.64
CA ARG A 66 15.29 9.37 -12.02
C ARG A 66 16.07 8.95 -10.79
N LEU A 67 16.37 7.67 -10.68
CA LEU A 67 17.27 7.16 -9.66
C LEU A 67 18.70 7.58 -10.01
N SER A 68 19.46 8.02 -9.02
CA SER A 68 20.88 8.38 -9.20
C SER A 68 21.73 7.16 -9.58
N ASN A 69 21.36 5.99 -9.06
CA ASN A 69 21.95 4.71 -9.43
C ASN A 69 20.83 3.72 -9.79
N PRO A 70 20.88 3.07 -10.97
CA PRO A 70 19.93 2.02 -11.32
C PRO A 70 19.97 0.86 -10.31
N LEU A 71 18.82 0.25 -10.04
CA LEU A 71 18.67 -0.80 -9.03
C LEU A 71 18.35 -2.15 -9.71
N PRO A 72 19.16 -3.21 -9.50
CA PRO A 72 18.88 -4.53 -10.07
C PRO A 72 17.54 -5.10 -9.56
N LEU A 73 16.61 -5.41 -10.47
CA LEU A 73 15.27 -5.89 -10.10
C LEU A 73 15.31 -7.25 -9.39
N GLU A 74 16.22 -8.14 -9.78
CA GLU A 74 16.34 -9.47 -9.14
C GLU A 74 16.67 -9.33 -7.64
N GLU A 75 17.57 -8.43 -7.28
CA GLU A 75 17.94 -8.18 -5.88
C GLU A 75 16.78 -7.55 -5.09
N LEU A 76 16.05 -6.61 -5.71
CA LEU A 76 14.86 -6.00 -5.11
C LEU A 76 13.78 -7.04 -4.81
N PHE A 77 13.53 -7.95 -5.75
CA PHE A 77 12.56 -9.04 -5.55
C PHE A 77 13.02 -10.02 -4.48
N VAL A 78 14.29 -10.43 -4.48
CA VAL A 78 14.81 -11.31 -3.42
C VAL A 78 14.68 -10.65 -2.05
N LEU A 79 14.96 -9.36 -1.94
CA LEU A 79 14.80 -8.61 -0.68
C LEU A 79 13.33 -8.57 -0.24
N GLY A 80 12.41 -8.30 -1.17
CA GLY A 80 10.97 -8.29 -0.92
C GLY A 80 10.44 -9.66 -0.48
N LEU A 81 10.80 -10.72 -1.21
CA LEU A 81 10.38 -12.09 -0.89
C LEU A 81 10.91 -12.57 0.47
N ARG A 82 12.14 -12.20 0.83
CA ARG A 82 12.73 -12.51 2.15
C ARG A 82 11.98 -11.85 3.31
N SER A 83 11.37 -10.70 3.10
CA SER A 83 10.57 -10.05 4.14
C SER A 83 9.29 -10.82 4.50
N GLN A 84 8.86 -11.74 3.64
CA GLN A 84 7.66 -12.58 3.80
C GLN A 84 8.03 -14.07 3.88
N GLU A 85 9.25 -14.40 4.31
CA GLU A 85 9.74 -15.78 4.33
C GLU A 85 8.87 -16.71 5.20
N GLU A 86 8.30 -16.20 6.30
CA GLU A 86 7.40 -16.96 7.18
C GLU A 86 6.07 -17.36 6.49
N GLU A 87 5.66 -16.62 5.46
CA GLU A 87 4.42 -16.83 4.70
C GLU A 87 4.70 -17.46 3.32
N TRP A 88 5.93 -17.89 3.06
CA TRP A 88 6.32 -18.43 1.77
C TRP A 88 5.63 -19.77 1.48
N ASN A 89 4.92 -19.84 0.35
CA ASN A 89 4.37 -21.10 -0.13
C ASN A 89 5.47 -21.92 -0.84
N PRO A 90 5.88 -23.09 -0.32
CA PRO A 90 6.90 -23.93 -0.94
C PRO A 90 6.53 -24.41 -2.35
N GLU A 91 5.25 -24.42 -2.70
CA GLU A 91 4.76 -24.82 -4.04
C GLU A 91 5.12 -23.79 -5.13
N LEU A 92 5.44 -22.55 -4.76
CA LEU A 92 5.84 -21.50 -5.70
C LEU A 92 7.28 -21.66 -6.22
N GLY A 93 8.02 -22.64 -5.70
CA GLY A 93 9.40 -22.93 -6.08
C GLY A 93 10.43 -22.13 -5.28
N ASP A 94 11.64 -22.02 -5.81
CA ASP A 94 12.73 -21.28 -5.19
C ASP A 94 12.53 -19.76 -5.36
N MET A 95 12.78 -18.99 -4.30
CA MET A 95 12.59 -17.54 -4.31
C MET A 95 13.46 -16.85 -5.37
N ARG A 96 14.68 -17.36 -5.62
CA ARG A 96 15.58 -16.79 -6.63
C ARG A 96 15.13 -17.17 -8.03
N GLU A 97 14.62 -18.38 -8.24
CA GLU A 97 14.02 -18.71 -9.53
C GLU A 97 12.80 -17.82 -9.85
N LEU A 98 11.92 -17.60 -8.86
CA LEU A 98 10.77 -16.71 -9.03
C LEU A 98 11.21 -15.27 -9.31
N SER A 99 12.19 -14.74 -8.57
CA SER A 99 12.68 -13.38 -8.80
C SER A 99 13.24 -13.17 -10.21
N GLN A 100 13.92 -14.18 -10.76
CA GLN A 100 14.40 -14.15 -12.14
C GLN A 100 13.26 -14.16 -13.16
N GLN A 101 12.19 -14.93 -12.90
CA GLN A 101 11.00 -14.93 -13.76
C GLN A 101 10.28 -13.58 -13.72
N MET A 102 10.11 -12.97 -12.53
CA MET A 102 9.53 -11.65 -12.37
C MET A 102 10.35 -10.57 -13.09
N CYS A 103 11.68 -10.63 -12.98
CA CYS A 103 12.58 -9.72 -13.69
C CYS A 103 12.41 -9.84 -15.22
N LYS A 104 12.43 -11.06 -15.76
CA LYS A 104 12.20 -11.31 -17.20
C LYS A 104 10.85 -10.77 -17.67
N LEU A 105 9.79 -10.95 -16.85
CA LEU A 105 8.46 -10.44 -17.15
C LEU A 105 8.46 -8.92 -17.25
N LEU A 106 9.01 -8.21 -16.25
CA LEU A 106 9.07 -6.75 -16.28
C LEU A 106 9.90 -6.21 -17.44
N VAL A 107 11.05 -6.82 -17.74
CA VAL A 107 11.87 -6.45 -18.90
C VAL A 107 11.09 -6.63 -20.20
N SER A 108 10.29 -7.69 -20.33
CA SER A 108 9.41 -7.91 -21.51
C SER A 108 8.32 -6.85 -21.66
N LYS A 109 7.92 -6.19 -20.55
CA LYS A 109 6.88 -5.16 -20.51
C LYS A 109 7.41 -3.73 -20.42
N ARG A 110 8.74 -3.54 -20.45
CA ARG A 110 9.40 -2.24 -20.21
C ARG A 110 8.85 -1.08 -21.06
N ALA A 111 8.50 -1.33 -22.33
CA ALA A 111 7.97 -0.30 -23.21
C ALA A 111 6.61 0.22 -22.72
N MET A 112 5.72 -0.70 -22.36
CA MET A 112 4.40 -0.38 -21.80
C MET A 112 4.52 0.31 -20.43
N LEU A 113 5.43 -0.17 -19.58
CA LEU A 113 5.64 0.40 -18.23
C LEU A 113 6.14 1.85 -18.30
N LEU A 114 7.03 2.13 -19.23
CA LEU A 114 7.51 3.50 -19.46
C LEU A 114 6.40 4.39 -20.02
N GLU A 115 5.67 3.90 -21.02
CA GLU A 115 4.65 4.70 -21.70
C GLU A 115 3.45 5.02 -20.80
N TYR A 116 2.92 4.04 -20.07
CA TYR A 116 1.68 4.22 -19.31
C TYR A 116 1.88 4.67 -17.87
N PHE A 117 2.98 4.23 -17.25
CA PHE A 117 3.20 4.40 -15.82
C PHE A 117 4.47 5.19 -15.49
N SER A 118 5.18 5.71 -16.50
CA SER A 118 6.43 6.45 -16.26
C SER A 118 7.45 5.65 -15.41
N LEU A 119 7.42 4.32 -15.54
CA LEU A 119 8.28 3.39 -14.82
C LEU A 119 9.31 2.83 -15.80
N GLU A 120 10.59 3.14 -15.57
CA GLU A 120 11.65 2.78 -16.50
C GLU A 120 12.50 1.60 -16.02
N VAL A 121 12.45 0.52 -16.80
CA VAL A 121 13.28 -0.68 -16.65
C VAL A 121 14.26 -0.77 -17.82
N THR A 122 15.56 -0.90 -17.52
CA THR A 122 16.61 -1.06 -18.51
C THR A 122 16.57 -2.47 -19.14
N ALA A 123 17.22 -2.64 -20.29
CA ALA A 123 17.32 -3.97 -20.92
C ALA A 123 18.13 -4.97 -20.07
N GLN A 124 18.95 -4.46 -19.16
CA GLN A 124 19.76 -5.22 -18.21
C GLN A 124 18.97 -5.69 -16.99
N GLY A 125 17.70 -5.28 -16.85
CA GLY A 125 16.85 -5.66 -15.70
C GLY A 125 17.08 -4.75 -14.49
N GLU A 126 17.38 -3.48 -14.73
CA GLU A 126 17.57 -2.49 -13.66
C GLU A 126 16.42 -1.48 -13.68
N LEU A 127 15.90 -1.13 -12.50
CA LEU A 127 14.99 -0.02 -12.33
C LEU A 127 15.79 1.29 -12.35
N SER A 128 15.46 2.20 -13.27
CA SER A 128 16.16 3.47 -13.45
C SER A 128 15.29 4.68 -13.13
N ALA A 129 13.97 4.53 -13.16
CA ALA A 129 13.05 5.62 -12.86
C ALA A 129 11.68 5.14 -12.39
N LEU A 130 11.01 6.00 -11.62
CA LEU A 130 9.68 5.79 -11.03
C LEU A 130 8.73 6.96 -11.38
N PRO A 131 7.41 6.76 -11.34
CA PRO A 131 6.45 7.83 -11.52
C PRO A 131 6.56 8.89 -10.41
N LEU A 132 6.53 10.16 -10.81
CA LEU A 132 6.34 11.30 -9.92
C LEU A 132 4.84 11.57 -9.80
N LEU A 133 4.26 11.28 -8.63
CA LEU A 133 2.83 11.43 -8.36
C LEU A 133 2.49 12.73 -7.59
N LEU A 134 3.41 13.23 -6.74
CA LEU A 134 3.24 14.42 -5.89
C LEU A 134 4.56 15.18 -5.72
#